data_AF-A0A0Q5LHY2-F1
#
_entry.id   AF-A0A0Q5LHY2-F1
#
_cell.length_a   1.000
_cell.length_b   1.000
_cell.length_c   1.000
_cell.angle_alpha   90.00
_cell.angle_beta   90.00
_cell.angle_gamma   90.00
#
_symmetry.space_group_name_H-M   'P 1'
#
loop_
_entity.id
_entity.type
_entity.pdbx_description
1 polymer ?
#
loop_
_entity_poly.entity_id
_entity_poly.type
_entity_poly.pdbx_seq_one_letter_code
_entity_poly.pdbx_strand_id
1 'polypeptide(L)'
;MAKSYFTYDAFGDNVRATARNNWKLLREYLHDKNGLIKDQHINPGWVATATGNRQLFGESPCAPYIDELLRGDASAIDHLCAELGIAKASWFLRELVLAQIRGATQLSDSQFKGLLPRMLELLANNDVLRDRGLVMLLDRYVKVPGMHLQQNLRDWSVLWWGNPWLPSNETRWGGVVPEARSMVSDWLKLEFIETFFTKLAEDGLGDRRRMEFWKRYVKAIDNIEFALGSTARNARDRDFVALRKKMDGLICHLDASGSNNAFIMRMGDLVAVEFSGMGNALYGYDARRTVPFDTAEPLRLPQYDHNSLKQKNRSILWLSHQDGINGWSKWEQMFDAKLREEFGIKPQTAATRVARPSQPYSTRTPEDLPPLREQPAAEGAGAEVPRHYNRFALNKLSHRLGLRIEDRTPKGGSLWVLTDDSDRQVSEILSTWGFQHKAGKGWWR
;
A
#
# COMPACT_ATOMS: atom_id res chain seq x y z
N MET A 1 -30.17 17.05 -27.29
CA MET A 1 -28.78 17.45 -27.64
C MET A 1 -27.82 17.37 -26.45
N ALA A 2 -28.14 17.93 -25.27
CA ALA A 2 -27.23 17.91 -24.12
C ALA A 2 -26.78 16.48 -23.71
N LYS A 3 -27.71 15.53 -23.65
CA LYS A 3 -27.39 14.11 -23.41
C LYS A 3 -26.37 13.55 -24.40
N SER A 4 -26.53 13.84 -25.70
CA SER A 4 -25.64 13.38 -26.77
C SER A 4 -24.22 13.94 -26.64
N TYR A 5 -24.10 15.19 -26.16
CA TYR A 5 -22.81 15.82 -25.89
C TYR A 5 -22.02 15.09 -24.80
N PHE A 6 -22.69 14.62 -23.73
CA PHE A 6 -22.04 13.89 -22.64
C PHE A 6 -21.70 12.42 -22.98
N THR A 7 -22.43 11.81 -23.92
CA THR A 7 -22.18 10.43 -24.34
C THR A 7 -21.07 10.30 -25.38
N TYR A 8 -20.76 11.36 -26.13
CA TYR A 8 -19.71 11.33 -27.15
C TYR A 8 -18.32 11.45 -26.51
N ASP A 9 -17.49 10.40 -26.63
CA ASP A 9 -16.15 10.38 -26.06
C ASP A 9 -15.11 11.05 -26.97
N ALA A 10 -14.97 12.38 -26.86
CA ALA A 10 -14.00 13.13 -27.65
C ALA A 10 -12.53 12.85 -27.26
N PHE A 11 -12.30 12.22 -26.10
CA PHE A 11 -10.97 11.96 -25.55
C PHE A 11 -10.40 10.59 -25.96
N GLY A 12 -11.16 9.78 -26.69
CA GLY A 12 -10.67 8.48 -27.15
C GLY A 12 -9.46 8.60 -28.09
N ASP A 13 -8.53 7.65 -27.98
CA ASP A 13 -7.28 7.64 -28.76
C ASP A 13 -7.54 7.57 -30.28
N ASN A 14 -8.61 6.91 -30.69
CA ASN A 14 -8.97 6.68 -32.10
C ASN A 14 -9.86 7.78 -32.72
N VAL A 15 -10.11 8.89 -32.01
CA VAL A 15 -10.97 9.96 -32.50
C VAL A 15 -10.21 10.84 -33.50
N ARG A 16 -10.74 10.96 -34.72
CA ARG A 16 -10.17 11.82 -35.77
C ARG A 16 -10.11 13.29 -35.31
N ALA A 17 -9.07 14.01 -35.72
CA ALA A 17 -8.87 15.42 -35.36
C ALA A 17 -10.07 16.31 -35.72
N THR A 18 -10.71 16.07 -36.87
CA THR A 18 -11.93 16.77 -37.30
C THR A 18 -13.09 16.57 -36.34
N ALA A 19 -13.28 15.37 -35.82
CA ALA A 19 -14.35 15.06 -34.88
C ALA A 19 -14.10 15.73 -33.51
N ARG A 20 -12.83 15.79 -33.05
CA ARG A 20 -12.45 16.55 -31.86
C ARG A 20 -12.71 18.05 -32.03
N ASN A 21 -12.39 18.62 -33.19
CA ASN A 21 -12.66 20.04 -33.48
C ASN A 21 -14.16 20.33 -33.51
N ASN A 22 -14.96 19.48 -34.14
CA ASN A 22 -16.42 19.62 -34.16
C ASN A 22 -17.02 19.54 -32.76
N TRP A 23 -16.51 18.65 -31.91
CA TRP A 23 -16.93 18.57 -30.51
C TRP A 23 -16.58 19.84 -29.72
N LYS A 24 -15.41 20.44 -29.95
CA LYS A 24 -15.04 21.73 -29.33
C LYS A 24 -15.97 22.87 -29.77
N LEU A 25 -16.29 22.94 -31.08
CA LEU A 25 -17.25 23.92 -31.59
C LEU A 25 -18.64 23.73 -30.98
N LEU A 26 -19.10 22.47 -30.84
CA LEU A 26 -20.36 22.17 -30.17
C LEU A 26 -20.32 22.60 -28.70
N ARG A 27 -19.21 22.33 -27.99
CA ARG A 27 -19.02 22.76 -26.60
C ARG A 27 -19.12 24.28 -26.47
N GLU A 28 -18.40 25.03 -27.29
CA GLU A 28 -18.43 26.50 -27.30
C GLU A 28 -19.83 27.04 -27.62
N TYR A 29 -20.50 26.46 -28.62
CA TYR A 29 -21.88 26.80 -28.95
C TYR A 29 -22.83 26.56 -27.77
N LEU A 30 -22.74 25.39 -27.12
CA LEU A 30 -23.55 25.06 -25.94
C LEU A 30 -23.26 26.02 -24.79
N HIS A 31 -22.00 26.40 -24.60
CA HIS A 31 -21.60 27.38 -23.60
C HIS A 31 -22.23 28.75 -23.89
N ASP A 32 -22.09 29.28 -25.09
CA ASP A 32 -22.53 30.62 -25.47
C ASP A 32 -24.04 30.76 -25.54
N LYS A 33 -24.73 29.72 -26.02
CA LYS A 33 -26.18 29.74 -26.20
C LYS A 33 -26.95 29.20 -25.01
N ASN A 34 -26.26 28.74 -23.95
CA ASN A 34 -26.90 28.16 -22.77
C ASN A 34 -27.98 29.06 -22.16
N GLY A 35 -27.74 30.38 -22.09
CA GLY A 35 -28.70 31.33 -21.51
C GLY A 35 -30.00 31.47 -22.33
N LEU A 36 -29.99 31.10 -23.60
CA LEU A 36 -31.12 31.28 -24.52
C LEU A 36 -32.14 30.13 -24.45
N ILE A 37 -31.86 29.06 -23.71
CA ILE A 37 -32.78 27.93 -23.55
C ILE A 37 -33.92 28.21 -22.55
N LYS A 38 -33.86 29.36 -21.87
CA LYS A 38 -34.89 29.80 -20.93
C LYS A 38 -36.11 30.30 -21.69
N ASP A 39 -37.26 29.74 -21.37
CA ASP A 39 -38.56 30.21 -21.83
C ASP A 39 -39.12 31.31 -20.90
N GLN A 40 -40.00 32.17 -21.42
CA GLN A 40 -40.60 33.26 -20.65
C GLN A 40 -41.62 32.78 -19.60
N HIS A 41 -42.20 31.58 -19.78
CA HIS A 41 -43.32 31.12 -18.99
C HIS A 41 -43.03 29.84 -18.19
N ILE A 42 -42.50 28.79 -18.82
CA ILE A 42 -42.31 27.49 -18.17
C ILE A 42 -40.88 26.99 -18.39
N ASN A 43 -40.13 26.85 -17.31
CA ASN A 43 -38.76 26.33 -17.32
C ASN A 43 -38.70 25.02 -16.52
N PRO A 44 -38.59 23.85 -17.18
CA PRO A 44 -38.35 22.57 -16.52
C PRO A 44 -37.06 22.58 -15.68
N GLY A 45 -36.95 21.66 -14.71
CA GLY A 45 -35.78 21.54 -13.82
C GLY A 45 -34.44 21.49 -14.58
N TRP A 46 -34.38 20.72 -15.67
CA TRP A 46 -33.19 20.61 -16.50
C TRP A 46 -32.72 21.94 -17.12
N VAL A 47 -33.64 22.88 -17.41
CA VAL A 47 -33.31 24.22 -17.95
C VAL A 47 -32.61 25.06 -16.87
N ALA A 48 -33.15 25.06 -15.66
CA ALA A 48 -32.54 25.74 -14.52
C ALA A 48 -31.16 25.15 -14.23
N THR A 49 -31.05 23.82 -14.21
CA THR A 49 -29.78 23.12 -13.97
C THR A 49 -28.75 23.39 -15.07
N ALA A 50 -29.12 23.31 -16.34
CA ALA A 50 -28.21 23.60 -17.45
C ALA A 50 -27.72 25.06 -17.40
N THR A 51 -28.63 26.02 -17.22
CA THR A 51 -28.27 27.44 -17.17
C THR A 51 -27.45 27.83 -15.95
N GLY A 52 -27.74 27.24 -14.79
CA GLY A 52 -26.96 27.42 -13.55
C GLY A 52 -25.59 26.76 -13.58
N ASN A 53 -25.36 25.78 -14.47
CA ASN A 53 -24.11 25.03 -14.59
C ASN A 53 -23.42 25.26 -15.95
N ARG A 54 -23.37 26.51 -16.43
CA ARG A 54 -22.77 26.89 -17.72
C ARG A 54 -21.31 26.43 -17.88
N GLN A 55 -20.58 26.28 -16.77
CA GLN A 55 -19.21 25.75 -16.71
C GLN A 55 -19.06 24.34 -17.33
N LEU A 56 -20.12 23.53 -17.39
CA LEU A 56 -20.08 22.19 -17.96
C LEU A 56 -19.68 22.16 -19.43
N PHE A 57 -19.90 23.29 -20.10
CA PHE A 57 -19.54 23.53 -21.48
C PHE A 57 -18.26 24.37 -21.59
N GLY A 58 -17.55 24.59 -20.49
CA GLY A 58 -16.28 25.32 -20.45
C GLY A 58 -15.06 24.43 -20.65
N GLU A 59 -13.87 25.00 -20.43
CA GLU A 59 -12.61 24.27 -20.53
C GLU A 59 -12.32 23.37 -19.32
N SER A 60 -12.83 23.73 -18.15
CA SER A 60 -12.65 23.01 -16.89
C SER A 60 -14.00 22.62 -16.28
N PRO A 61 -14.78 21.74 -16.93
CA PRO A 61 -16.18 21.47 -16.56
C PRO A 61 -16.33 20.83 -15.19
N CYS A 62 -15.30 20.13 -14.70
CA CYS A 62 -15.32 19.45 -13.41
C CYS A 62 -14.87 20.34 -12.24
N ALA A 63 -14.16 21.45 -12.50
CA ALA A 63 -13.47 22.21 -11.47
C ALA A 63 -14.39 22.70 -10.34
N PRO A 64 -15.62 23.19 -10.61
CA PRO A 64 -16.48 23.71 -9.55
C PRO A 64 -17.07 22.66 -8.60
N TYR A 65 -16.86 21.37 -8.84
CA TYR A 65 -17.42 20.30 -8.01
C TYR A 65 -16.35 19.59 -7.16
N ILE A 66 -15.08 19.93 -7.35
CA ILE A 66 -13.97 19.17 -6.79
C ILE A 66 -13.93 19.29 -5.26
N ASP A 67 -14.12 20.49 -4.72
CA ASP A 67 -14.02 20.72 -3.27
C ASP A 67 -15.08 19.94 -2.49
N GLU A 68 -16.33 19.95 -2.96
CA GLU A 68 -17.44 19.17 -2.41
C GLU A 68 -17.15 17.66 -2.48
N LEU A 69 -16.71 17.17 -3.65
CA LEU A 69 -16.38 15.76 -3.84
C LEU A 69 -15.22 15.31 -2.92
N LEU A 70 -14.21 16.15 -2.73
CA LEU A 70 -13.11 15.88 -1.80
C LEU A 70 -13.61 15.83 -0.35
N ARG A 71 -14.62 16.62 0.03
CA ARG A 71 -15.30 16.50 1.33
C ARG A 71 -16.23 15.27 1.43
N GLY A 72 -16.52 14.62 0.30
CA GLY A 72 -17.39 13.44 0.23
C GLY A 72 -18.85 13.76 -0.07
N ASP A 73 -19.13 14.98 -0.49
CA ASP A 73 -20.45 15.39 -0.94
C ASP A 73 -20.55 15.25 -2.47
N ALA A 74 -21.38 14.29 -2.90
CA ALA A 74 -21.70 14.05 -4.31
C ALA A 74 -23.09 14.58 -4.71
N SER A 75 -23.81 15.23 -3.79
CA SER A 75 -25.22 15.63 -4.00
C SER A 75 -25.42 16.53 -5.21
N ALA A 76 -24.51 17.50 -5.41
CA ALA A 76 -24.52 18.39 -6.57
C ALA A 76 -24.36 17.62 -7.89
N ILE A 77 -23.49 16.60 -7.92
CA ILE A 77 -23.25 15.77 -9.10
C ILE A 77 -24.43 14.81 -9.35
N ASP A 78 -25.00 14.22 -8.31
CA ASP A 78 -26.14 13.33 -8.43
C ASP A 78 -27.36 14.07 -8.98
N HIS A 79 -27.64 15.26 -8.43
CA HIS A 79 -28.69 16.15 -8.94
C HIS A 79 -28.42 16.56 -10.40
N LEU A 80 -27.19 16.94 -10.71
CA LEU A 80 -26.78 17.32 -12.06
C LEU A 80 -27.01 16.19 -13.07
N CYS A 81 -26.63 14.97 -12.71
CA CYS A 81 -26.76 13.81 -13.59
C CYS A 81 -28.22 13.41 -13.79
N ALA A 82 -29.05 13.53 -12.75
CA ALA A 82 -30.49 13.28 -12.83
C ALA A 82 -31.18 14.27 -13.77
N GLU A 83 -30.97 15.57 -13.56
CA GLU A 83 -31.64 16.63 -14.33
C GLU A 83 -31.17 16.69 -15.79
N LEU A 84 -29.87 16.55 -16.05
CA LEU A 84 -29.32 16.65 -17.41
C LEU A 84 -29.27 15.29 -18.14
N GLY A 85 -29.68 14.21 -17.48
CA GLY A 85 -29.65 12.85 -18.03
C GLY A 85 -28.24 12.38 -18.38
N ILE A 86 -27.24 12.75 -17.58
CA ILE A 86 -25.84 12.36 -17.77
C ILE A 86 -25.69 10.89 -17.35
N ALA A 87 -25.36 10.04 -18.32
CA ALA A 87 -25.16 8.62 -18.07
C ALA A 87 -23.87 8.36 -17.26
N LYS A 88 -23.85 7.28 -16.48
CA LYS A 88 -22.68 6.84 -15.69
C LYS A 88 -21.41 6.67 -16.53
N ALA A 89 -21.55 6.23 -17.77
CA ALA A 89 -20.44 6.03 -18.72
C ALA A 89 -20.02 7.31 -19.48
N SER A 90 -20.56 8.49 -19.12
CA SER A 90 -20.24 9.75 -19.81
C SER A 90 -18.76 10.11 -19.73
N TRP A 91 -18.27 10.90 -20.70
CA TRP A 91 -16.93 11.48 -20.59
C TRP A 91 -16.82 12.39 -19.37
N PHE A 92 -17.90 13.07 -18.98
CA PHE A 92 -17.90 14.00 -17.85
C PHE A 92 -17.59 13.30 -16.53
N LEU A 93 -18.28 12.19 -16.23
CA LEU A 93 -18.02 11.45 -14.99
C LEU A 93 -16.65 10.77 -14.99
N ARG A 94 -16.16 10.31 -16.15
CA ARG A 94 -14.79 9.81 -16.28
C ARG A 94 -13.75 10.91 -16.00
N GLU A 95 -13.96 12.10 -16.56
CA GLU A 95 -13.07 13.23 -16.33
C GLU A 95 -13.16 13.74 -14.89
N LEU A 96 -14.33 13.67 -14.27
CA LEU A 96 -14.57 14.06 -12.88
C LEU A 96 -13.74 13.22 -11.91
N VAL A 97 -13.63 11.90 -12.13
CA VAL A 97 -12.77 11.01 -11.33
C VAL A 97 -11.33 11.46 -11.37
N LEU A 98 -10.78 11.72 -12.56
CA LEU A 98 -9.41 12.18 -12.69
C LEU A 98 -9.24 13.57 -12.10
N ALA A 99 -10.16 14.50 -12.36
CA ALA A 99 -10.13 15.86 -11.83
C ALA A 99 -10.14 15.88 -10.30
N GLN A 100 -10.91 14.99 -9.66
CA GLN A 100 -10.91 14.82 -8.20
C GLN A 100 -9.54 14.38 -7.68
N ILE A 101 -8.89 13.42 -8.35
CA ILE A 101 -7.54 12.99 -7.99
C ILE A 101 -6.54 14.14 -8.18
N ARG A 102 -6.63 14.91 -9.26
CA ARG A 102 -5.79 16.09 -9.48
C ARG A 102 -5.99 17.11 -8.36
N GLY A 103 -7.24 17.39 -8.00
CA GLY A 103 -7.57 18.28 -6.89
C GLY A 103 -6.93 17.82 -5.58
N ALA A 104 -7.06 16.53 -5.24
CA ALA A 104 -6.44 15.96 -4.05
C ALA A 104 -4.91 16.14 -4.05
N THR A 105 -4.26 16.00 -5.22
CA THR A 105 -2.80 16.15 -5.33
C THR A 105 -2.30 17.58 -5.12
N GLN A 106 -3.16 18.59 -5.27
CA GLN A 106 -2.81 20.00 -5.05
C GLN A 106 -2.97 20.45 -3.59
N LEU A 107 -3.55 19.62 -2.72
CA LEU A 107 -3.71 19.95 -1.31
C LEU A 107 -2.40 19.82 -0.52
N SER A 108 -2.42 20.35 0.70
CA SER A 108 -1.32 20.16 1.66
C SER A 108 -1.06 18.67 1.94
N ASP A 109 0.15 18.34 2.36
CA ASP A 109 0.56 16.94 2.56
C ASP A 109 -0.33 16.18 3.54
N SER A 110 -0.81 16.83 4.60
CA SER A 110 -1.69 16.22 5.59
C SER A 110 -3.07 15.91 5.01
N GLN A 111 -3.65 16.85 4.27
CA GLN A 111 -4.96 16.69 3.62
C GLN A 111 -4.89 15.62 2.52
N PHE A 112 -3.86 15.67 1.67
CA PHE A 112 -3.62 14.68 0.63
C PHE A 112 -3.50 13.26 1.22
N LYS A 113 -2.67 13.09 2.26
CA LYS A 113 -2.53 11.82 2.99
C LYS A 113 -3.87 11.33 3.55
N GLY A 114 -4.66 12.23 4.14
CA GLY A 114 -5.99 11.90 4.68
C GLY A 114 -6.99 11.43 3.63
N LEU A 115 -6.87 11.91 2.39
CA LEU A 115 -7.75 11.55 1.27
C LEU A 115 -7.29 10.30 0.52
N LEU A 116 -6.04 9.90 0.67
CA LEU A 116 -5.43 8.80 -0.08
C LEU A 116 -6.25 7.49 -0.06
N PRO A 117 -6.82 7.03 1.08
CA PRO A 117 -7.65 5.83 1.09
C PRO A 117 -8.88 5.94 0.18
N ARG A 118 -9.56 7.10 0.18
CA ARG A 118 -10.74 7.35 -0.67
C ARG A 118 -10.36 7.46 -2.14
N MET A 119 -9.20 8.04 -2.45
CA MET A 119 -8.72 8.13 -3.83
C MET A 119 -8.36 6.74 -4.38
N LEU A 120 -7.74 5.88 -3.58
CA LEU A 120 -7.44 4.50 -3.97
C LEU A 120 -8.73 3.68 -4.16
N GLU A 121 -9.73 3.85 -3.31
CA GLU A 121 -11.04 3.21 -3.46
C GLU A 121 -11.77 3.69 -4.71
N LEU A 122 -11.72 4.99 -5.01
CA LEU A 122 -12.25 5.56 -6.24
C LEU A 122 -11.62 4.91 -7.48
N LEU A 123 -10.30 4.71 -7.48
CA LEU A 123 -9.59 4.05 -8.57
C LEU A 123 -9.82 2.54 -8.64
N ALA A 124 -10.01 1.88 -7.50
CA ALA A 124 -10.37 0.47 -7.45
C ALA A 124 -11.68 0.22 -8.21
N ASN A 125 -12.64 1.14 -8.11
CA ASN A 125 -13.93 1.07 -8.79
C ASN A 125 -13.93 1.62 -10.23
N ASN A 126 -12.79 2.10 -10.75
CA ASN A 126 -12.68 2.73 -12.07
C ASN A 126 -11.47 2.21 -12.87
N ASP A 127 -11.51 0.95 -13.29
CA ASP A 127 -10.42 0.23 -13.99
C ASP A 127 -9.81 1.01 -15.16
N VAL A 128 -10.64 1.66 -15.97
CA VAL A 128 -10.19 2.44 -17.16
C VAL A 128 -9.29 3.63 -16.78
N LEU A 129 -9.50 4.21 -15.60
CA LEU A 129 -8.81 5.42 -15.15
C LEU A 129 -7.76 5.13 -14.08
N ARG A 130 -7.73 3.89 -13.60
CA ARG A 130 -6.89 3.40 -12.51
C ARG A 130 -5.43 3.75 -12.70
N ASP A 131 -4.86 3.42 -13.85
CA ASP A 131 -3.44 3.61 -14.10
C ASP A 131 -3.08 5.10 -14.12
N ARG A 132 -3.85 5.90 -14.87
CA ARG A 132 -3.64 7.35 -14.94
C ARG A 132 -3.75 8.01 -13.58
N GLY A 133 -4.75 7.64 -12.77
CA GLY A 133 -4.91 8.19 -11.44
C GLY A 133 -3.83 7.75 -10.46
N LEU A 134 -3.42 6.48 -10.51
CA LEU A 134 -2.39 5.96 -9.60
C LEU A 134 -1.03 6.62 -9.87
N VAL A 135 -0.69 6.89 -11.13
CA VAL A 135 0.50 7.69 -11.49
C VAL A 135 0.50 9.01 -10.73
N MET A 136 -0.61 9.75 -10.76
CA MET A 136 -0.71 11.05 -10.09
C MET A 136 -0.55 10.95 -8.57
N LEU A 137 -1.12 9.90 -7.95
CA LEU A 137 -1.01 9.68 -6.51
C LEU A 137 0.44 9.36 -6.10
N LEU A 138 1.12 8.50 -6.85
CA LEU A 138 2.51 8.11 -6.58
C LEU A 138 3.48 9.27 -6.77
N ASP A 139 3.39 9.99 -7.90
CA ASP A 139 4.23 11.15 -8.21
C ASP A 139 4.01 12.31 -7.22
N ARG A 140 2.80 12.43 -6.67
CA ARG A 140 2.54 13.39 -5.59
C ARG A 140 3.11 12.92 -4.26
N TYR A 141 2.95 11.63 -3.94
CA TYR A 141 3.34 11.10 -2.64
C TYR A 141 4.86 11.14 -2.43
N VAL A 142 5.65 10.87 -3.47
CA VAL A 142 7.12 10.91 -3.36
C VAL A 142 7.66 12.30 -2.98
N LYS A 143 6.90 13.36 -3.24
CA LYS A 143 7.24 14.74 -2.87
C LYS A 143 6.89 15.10 -1.43
N VAL A 144 6.19 14.22 -0.71
CA VAL A 144 5.79 14.47 0.68
C VAL A 144 7.01 14.27 1.60
N PRO A 145 7.36 15.25 2.47
CA PRO A 145 8.46 15.12 3.41
C PRO A 145 8.29 13.93 4.35
N GLY A 146 9.41 13.28 4.68
CA GLY A 146 9.44 12.11 5.54
C GLY A 146 8.63 10.96 4.93
N MET A 147 9.07 10.43 3.79
CA MET A 147 8.44 9.38 2.98
C MET A 147 8.20 8.07 3.77
N HIS A 148 7.28 8.11 4.72
CA HIS A 148 6.88 6.97 5.52
C HIS A 148 6.08 6.02 4.63
N LEU A 149 6.27 4.73 4.88
CA LEU A 149 5.53 3.65 4.25
C LEU A 149 4.02 3.93 4.31
N GLN A 150 3.38 4.03 3.15
CA GLN A 150 1.93 3.95 3.01
C GLN A 150 1.56 2.56 2.52
N GLN A 151 1.20 1.70 3.46
CA GLN A 151 0.93 0.30 3.18
C GLN A 151 -0.13 0.12 2.09
N ASN A 152 -1.24 0.86 2.16
CA ASN A 152 -2.29 0.77 1.14
C ASN A 152 -1.80 1.22 -0.23
N LEU A 153 -1.08 2.34 -0.33
CA LEU A 153 -0.57 2.84 -1.61
C LEU A 153 0.38 1.82 -2.25
N ARG A 154 1.30 1.24 -1.46
CA ARG A 154 2.17 0.14 -1.90
C ARG A 154 1.37 -1.06 -2.38
N ASP A 155 0.47 -1.58 -1.53
CA ASP A 155 -0.24 -2.83 -1.77
C ASP A 155 -1.16 -2.72 -2.99
N TRP A 156 -1.89 -1.62 -3.15
CA TRP A 156 -2.71 -1.37 -4.34
C TRP A 156 -1.87 -1.19 -5.60
N SER A 157 -0.75 -0.47 -5.54
CA SER A 157 0.13 -0.30 -6.70
C SER A 157 0.66 -1.64 -7.19
N VAL A 158 1.11 -2.52 -6.28
CA VAL A 158 1.66 -3.83 -6.64
C VAL A 158 0.57 -4.81 -7.02
N LEU A 159 -0.62 -4.72 -6.43
CA LEU A 159 -1.76 -5.52 -6.85
C LEU A 159 -2.16 -5.22 -8.30
N TRP A 160 -2.15 -3.95 -8.71
CA TRP A 160 -2.58 -3.54 -10.04
C TRP A 160 -1.48 -3.62 -11.09
N TRP A 161 -0.25 -3.23 -10.74
CA TRP A 161 0.85 -3.12 -11.68
C TRP A 161 1.88 -4.24 -11.57
N GLY A 162 1.79 -5.08 -10.55
CA GLY A 162 2.81 -6.08 -10.25
C GLY A 162 4.06 -5.48 -9.64
N ASN A 163 5.08 -6.31 -9.47
CA ASN A 163 6.34 -5.90 -8.86
C ASN A 163 7.09 -4.88 -9.75
N PRO A 164 7.54 -3.73 -9.20
CA PRO A 164 8.23 -2.67 -9.95
C PRO A 164 9.60 -3.06 -10.52
N TRP A 165 10.21 -4.18 -10.14
CA TRP A 165 11.50 -4.62 -10.71
C TRP A 165 11.36 -5.52 -11.93
N LEU A 166 10.19 -6.13 -12.15
CA LEU A 166 10.02 -7.08 -13.24
C LEU A 166 9.93 -6.35 -14.57
N PRO A 167 10.74 -6.72 -15.58
CA PRO A 167 10.67 -6.12 -16.91
C PRO A 167 9.29 -6.23 -17.55
N SER A 168 8.53 -7.29 -17.21
CA SER A 168 7.14 -7.48 -17.68
C SER A 168 6.17 -6.39 -17.23
N ASN A 169 6.51 -5.63 -16.19
CA ASN A 169 5.67 -4.55 -15.65
C ASN A 169 6.16 -3.15 -16.07
N GLU A 170 7.19 -3.05 -16.92
CA GLU A 170 7.84 -1.79 -17.30
C GLU A 170 6.85 -0.77 -17.87
N THR A 171 5.93 -1.19 -18.74
CA THR A 171 4.94 -0.30 -19.37
C THR A 171 4.05 0.42 -18.34
N ARG A 172 3.68 -0.25 -17.24
CA ARG A 172 2.84 0.34 -16.20
C ARG A 172 3.64 1.26 -15.29
N TRP A 173 4.82 0.81 -14.86
CA TRP A 173 5.70 1.58 -13.99
C TRP A 173 6.43 2.73 -14.71
N GLY A 174 6.51 2.71 -16.04
CA GLY A 174 7.12 3.77 -16.85
C GLY A 174 6.31 5.07 -16.87
N GLY A 175 5.07 5.06 -16.37
CA GLY A 175 4.23 6.27 -16.27
C GLY A 175 4.55 7.17 -15.07
N VAL A 176 5.25 6.65 -14.04
CA VAL A 176 5.63 7.42 -12.84
C VAL A 176 7.04 7.98 -12.94
N VAL A 177 7.34 9.00 -12.15
CA VAL A 177 8.72 9.47 -12.00
C VAL A 177 9.61 8.39 -11.36
N PRO A 178 10.91 8.31 -11.71
CA PRO A 178 11.80 7.26 -11.21
C PRO A 178 11.85 7.15 -9.67
N GLU A 179 11.77 8.28 -8.98
CA GLU A 179 11.77 8.34 -7.51
C GLU A 179 10.54 7.66 -6.92
N ALA A 180 9.37 7.80 -7.55
CA ALA A 180 8.14 7.19 -7.08
C ALA A 180 8.16 5.67 -7.26
N ARG A 181 8.71 5.18 -8.38
CA ARG A 181 8.98 3.75 -8.59
C ARG A 181 9.95 3.23 -7.54
N SER A 182 11.07 3.93 -7.33
CA SER A 182 12.07 3.56 -6.32
C SER A 182 11.49 3.53 -4.90
N MET A 183 10.60 4.47 -4.56
CA MET A 183 9.93 4.52 -3.26
C MET A 183 9.09 3.26 -3.02
N VAL A 184 8.26 2.85 -3.99
CA VAL A 184 7.45 1.63 -3.84
C VAL A 184 8.32 0.38 -3.82
N SER A 185 9.36 0.35 -4.66
CA SER A 185 10.40 -0.68 -4.62
C SER A 185 10.99 -0.83 -3.21
N ASP A 186 11.48 0.25 -2.61
CA ASP A 186 12.12 0.21 -1.28
C ASP A 186 11.13 -0.25 -0.20
N TRP A 187 9.87 0.15 -0.28
CA TRP A 187 8.81 -0.35 0.61
C TRP A 187 8.55 -1.85 0.46
N LEU A 188 8.67 -2.40 -0.75
CA LEU A 188 8.58 -3.84 -0.98
C LEU A 188 9.80 -4.58 -0.42
N LYS A 189 11.01 -4.06 -0.65
CA LYS A 189 12.25 -4.66 -0.10
C LYS A 189 12.18 -4.75 1.41
N LEU A 190 11.68 -3.69 2.07
CA LEU A 190 11.48 -3.69 3.52
C LEU A 190 10.53 -4.82 3.96
N GLU A 191 9.36 -4.94 3.34
CA GLU A 191 8.40 -6.00 3.66
C GLU A 191 8.99 -7.40 3.41
N PHE A 192 9.75 -7.55 2.34
CA PHE A 192 10.40 -8.80 1.99
C PHE A 192 11.49 -9.20 2.98
N ILE A 193 12.35 -8.28 3.39
CA ILE A 193 13.35 -8.52 4.45
C ILE A 193 12.63 -8.91 5.74
N GLU A 194 11.61 -8.15 6.15
CA GLU A 194 10.83 -8.47 7.35
C GLU A 194 10.18 -9.85 7.26
N THR A 195 9.57 -10.17 6.13
CA THR A 195 8.89 -11.45 5.95
C THR A 195 9.88 -12.62 5.89
N PHE A 196 11.03 -12.45 5.24
CA PHE A 196 12.06 -13.49 5.17
C PHE A 196 12.56 -13.86 6.56
N PHE A 197 12.92 -12.86 7.38
CA PHE A 197 13.46 -13.12 8.72
C PHE A 197 12.41 -13.43 9.78
N THR A 198 11.12 -13.31 9.49
CA THR A 198 10.05 -13.65 10.44
C THR A 198 9.29 -14.92 10.06
N LYS A 199 8.78 -15.00 8.83
CA LYS A 199 7.94 -16.12 8.37
C LYS A 199 8.72 -17.27 7.74
N LEU A 200 9.86 -16.98 7.12
CA LEU A 200 10.71 -18.00 6.50
C LEU A 200 11.83 -18.50 7.42
N ALA A 201 11.92 -17.96 8.65
CA ALA A 201 12.85 -18.41 9.68
C ALA A 201 12.53 -19.86 10.11
N GLU A 202 13.59 -20.67 10.25
CA GLU A 202 13.51 -22.12 10.47
C GLU A 202 12.81 -22.52 11.77
N ASP A 203 12.93 -21.71 12.82
CA ASP A 203 12.45 -21.92 14.18
C ASP A 203 11.18 -21.11 14.52
N GLY A 204 10.67 -20.31 13.58
CA GLY A 204 9.52 -19.42 13.77
C GLY A 204 9.77 -18.29 14.79
N LEU A 205 10.97 -18.22 15.38
CA LEU A 205 11.46 -17.15 16.23
C LEU A 205 12.27 -16.21 15.35
N GLY A 206 11.59 -15.26 14.71
CA GLY A 206 12.22 -14.41 13.71
C GLY A 206 13.54 -13.75 14.17
N ASP A 207 14.57 -13.79 13.32
CA ASP A 207 15.89 -13.22 13.63
C ASP A 207 15.87 -11.70 13.50
N ARG A 208 15.45 -11.04 14.58
CA ARG A 208 15.30 -9.59 14.63
C ARG A 208 16.62 -8.84 14.42
N ARG A 209 17.77 -9.41 14.81
CA ARG A 209 19.07 -8.72 14.64
C ARG A 209 19.47 -8.68 13.17
N ARG A 210 19.41 -9.82 12.47
CA ARG A 210 19.70 -9.89 11.03
C ARG A 210 18.70 -9.05 10.23
N MET A 211 17.41 -9.12 10.58
CA MET A 211 16.38 -8.30 9.95
C MET A 211 16.65 -6.80 10.08
N GLU A 212 16.87 -6.31 11.31
CA GLU A 212 17.11 -4.88 11.55
C GLU A 212 18.43 -4.41 10.93
N PHE A 213 19.44 -5.28 10.83
CA PHE A 213 20.66 -4.99 10.10
C PHE A 213 20.38 -4.73 8.61
N TRP A 214 19.75 -5.70 7.92
CA TRP A 214 19.51 -5.62 6.47
C TRP A 214 18.52 -4.51 6.08
N LYS A 215 17.56 -4.17 6.95
CA LYS A 215 16.65 -3.02 6.74
C LYS A 215 17.38 -1.70 6.51
N ARG A 216 18.56 -1.50 7.12
CA ARG A 216 19.39 -0.29 6.92
C ARG A 216 20.01 -0.21 5.52
N TYR A 217 20.10 -1.34 4.83
CA TYR A 217 20.76 -1.47 3.53
C TYR A 217 19.79 -1.54 2.34
N VAL A 218 18.48 -1.41 2.56
CA VAL A 218 17.44 -1.52 1.53
C VAL A 218 17.72 -0.74 0.25
N LYS A 219 18.22 0.50 0.37
CA LYS A 219 18.50 1.36 -0.78
C LYS A 219 19.78 0.99 -1.54
N ALA A 220 20.65 0.19 -0.93
CA ALA A 220 21.85 -0.34 -1.57
C ALA A 220 21.62 -1.70 -2.23
N ILE A 221 20.41 -2.26 -2.10
CA ILE A 221 20.02 -3.51 -2.78
C ILE A 221 19.40 -3.14 -4.13
N ASP A 222 20.03 -3.60 -5.21
CA ASP A 222 19.56 -3.39 -6.59
C ASP A 222 18.48 -4.40 -6.95
N ASN A 223 18.73 -5.68 -6.65
CA ASN A 223 17.86 -6.80 -7.00
C ASN A 223 17.78 -7.82 -5.86
N ILE A 224 16.67 -8.53 -5.80
CA ILE A 224 16.36 -9.55 -4.80
C ILE A 224 15.81 -10.80 -5.47
N GLU A 225 16.30 -11.96 -5.05
CA GLU A 225 15.73 -13.26 -5.38
C GLU A 225 15.57 -14.13 -4.12
N PHE A 226 14.55 -14.99 -4.10
CA PHE A 226 14.23 -15.87 -2.99
C PHE A 226 14.37 -17.33 -3.41
N ALA A 227 15.44 -17.99 -2.97
CA ALA A 227 15.59 -19.42 -3.14
C ALA A 227 14.75 -20.13 -2.06
N LEU A 228 13.55 -20.57 -2.41
CA LEU A 228 12.63 -21.20 -1.47
C LEU A 228 12.81 -22.71 -1.45
N GLY A 229 12.98 -23.28 -0.26
CA GLY A 229 13.01 -24.73 -0.02
C GLY A 229 11.63 -25.37 -0.17
N SER A 230 11.58 -26.70 -0.12
CA SER A 230 10.37 -27.48 -0.38
C SER A 230 9.20 -27.11 0.54
N THR A 231 9.46 -26.85 1.83
CA THR A 231 8.44 -26.45 2.80
C THR A 231 7.79 -25.11 2.43
N ALA A 232 8.59 -24.06 2.26
CA ALA A 232 8.08 -22.71 1.96
C ALA A 232 7.40 -22.63 0.58
N ARG A 233 7.87 -23.41 -0.39
CA ARG A 233 7.31 -23.46 -1.75
C ARG A 233 5.94 -24.14 -1.79
N ASN A 234 5.77 -25.21 -1.03
CA ASN A 234 4.56 -26.05 -1.05
C ASN A 234 3.55 -25.72 0.06
N ALA A 235 3.92 -24.87 1.02
CA ALA A 235 3.05 -24.47 2.13
C ALA A 235 1.73 -23.85 1.64
N ARG A 236 0.60 -24.37 2.12
CA ARG A 236 -0.75 -23.96 1.68
C ARG A 236 -1.44 -22.98 2.61
N ASP A 237 -0.80 -22.62 3.71
CA ASP A 237 -1.35 -21.60 4.59
C ASP A 237 -1.47 -20.26 3.85
N ARG A 238 -2.43 -19.44 4.29
CA ARG A 238 -2.76 -18.19 3.59
C ARG A 238 -1.58 -17.23 3.52
N ASP A 239 -0.70 -17.25 4.51
CA ASP A 239 0.40 -16.32 4.61
C ASP A 239 1.51 -16.64 3.62
N PHE A 240 1.89 -17.92 3.49
CA PHE A 240 2.85 -18.37 2.49
C PHE A 240 2.30 -18.24 1.07
N VAL A 241 1.00 -18.49 0.85
CA VAL A 241 0.36 -18.26 -0.45
C VAL A 241 0.40 -16.77 -0.83
N ALA A 242 0.03 -15.88 0.10
CA ALA A 242 0.09 -14.44 -0.12
C ALA A 242 1.53 -13.96 -0.35
N LEU A 243 2.49 -14.49 0.42
CA LEU A 243 3.90 -14.18 0.27
C LEU A 243 4.43 -14.57 -1.11
N ARG A 244 4.20 -15.82 -1.53
CA ARG A 244 4.64 -16.29 -2.85
C ARG A 244 4.01 -15.50 -3.99
N LYS A 245 2.75 -15.09 -3.85
CA LYS A 245 2.09 -14.21 -4.81
C LYS A 245 2.76 -12.84 -4.90
N LYS A 246 3.24 -12.27 -3.78
CA LYS A 246 3.97 -10.99 -3.80
C LYS A 246 5.38 -11.13 -4.37
N MET A 247 6.03 -12.27 -4.10
CA MET A 247 7.37 -12.61 -4.61
C MET A 247 7.32 -13.20 -6.03
N ASP A 248 6.17 -13.20 -6.69
CA ASP A 248 6.04 -13.77 -8.03
C ASP A 248 7.05 -13.14 -9.00
N GLY A 249 7.69 -13.97 -9.82
CA GLY A 249 8.82 -13.58 -10.66
C GLY A 249 10.17 -13.37 -9.95
N LEU A 250 10.25 -13.51 -8.62
CA LEU A 250 11.50 -13.43 -7.83
C LEU A 250 11.86 -14.74 -7.11
N ILE A 251 11.01 -15.77 -7.22
CA ILE A 251 11.23 -17.05 -6.55
C ILE A 251 12.09 -17.96 -7.41
N CYS A 252 13.13 -18.51 -6.80
CA CYS A 252 14.00 -19.54 -7.36
C CYS A 252 13.77 -20.87 -6.65
N HIS A 253 14.05 -21.98 -7.34
CA HIS A 253 13.94 -23.30 -6.74
C HIS A 253 15.18 -23.61 -5.91
N LEU A 254 15.03 -23.83 -4.59
CA LEU A 254 16.06 -24.44 -3.76
C LEU A 254 15.77 -25.93 -3.50
N ASP A 255 16.62 -26.80 -4.02
CA ASP A 255 16.64 -28.23 -3.73
C ASP A 255 17.38 -28.48 -2.42
N ALA A 256 16.68 -28.22 -1.31
CA ALA A 256 17.16 -28.45 0.03
C ALA A 256 16.06 -29.13 0.86
N SER A 257 16.50 -30.02 1.76
CA SER A 257 15.62 -30.60 2.78
C SER A 257 15.27 -29.57 3.85
N GLY A 258 14.09 -29.72 4.43
CA GLY A 258 13.62 -28.92 5.57
C GLY A 258 13.08 -27.53 5.21
N SER A 259 13.28 -26.58 6.13
CA SER A 259 12.79 -25.20 6.08
C SER A 259 13.87 -24.21 5.62
N ASN A 260 14.96 -24.69 5.03
CA ASN A 260 16.01 -23.85 4.49
C ASN A 260 15.50 -23.01 3.32
N ASN A 261 15.73 -21.71 3.41
CA ASN A 261 15.52 -20.75 2.33
C ASN A 261 16.76 -19.85 2.23
N ALA A 262 16.97 -19.24 1.07
CA ALA A 262 18.00 -18.23 0.90
C ALA A 262 17.41 -16.93 0.35
N PHE A 263 17.99 -15.83 0.79
CA PHE A 263 17.74 -14.47 0.35
C PHE A 263 18.98 -14.00 -0.40
N ILE A 264 18.84 -13.84 -1.71
CA ILE A 264 19.92 -13.44 -2.60
C ILE A 264 19.73 -11.96 -2.89
N MET A 265 20.71 -11.14 -2.53
CA MET A 265 20.71 -9.70 -2.70
C MET A 265 21.84 -9.29 -3.63
N ARG A 266 21.52 -8.61 -4.73
CA ARG A 266 22.52 -7.92 -5.54
C ARG A 266 22.67 -6.49 -5.04
N MET A 267 23.90 -6.10 -4.72
CA MET A 267 24.26 -4.80 -4.17
C MET A 267 25.51 -4.28 -4.90
N GLY A 268 25.32 -3.60 -6.03
CA GLY A 268 26.40 -3.20 -6.92
C GLY A 268 27.23 -4.40 -7.40
N ASP A 269 28.50 -4.43 -7.01
CA ASP A 269 29.47 -5.47 -7.37
C ASP A 269 29.38 -6.72 -6.47
N LEU A 270 28.49 -6.76 -5.49
CA LEU A 270 28.33 -7.86 -4.55
C LEU A 270 27.00 -8.60 -4.79
N VAL A 271 27.05 -9.93 -4.91
CA VAL A 271 25.89 -10.80 -4.71
C VAL A 271 26.01 -11.46 -3.35
N ALA A 272 25.21 -10.99 -2.38
CA ALA A 272 25.16 -11.51 -1.02
C ALA A 272 24.06 -12.57 -0.89
N VAL A 273 24.38 -13.72 -0.29
CA VAL A 273 23.46 -14.83 -0.05
C VAL A 273 23.35 -15.06 1.44
N GLU A 274 22.17 -14.79 1.97
CA GLU A 274 21.79 -14.95 3.36
C GLU A 274 20.83 -16.13 3.50
N PHE A 275 20.88 -16.87 4.61
CA PHE A 275 20.05 -18.06 4.79
C PHE A 275 19.08 -17.87 5.96
N SER A 276 17.88 -18.44 5.82
CA SER A 276 16.85 -18.33 6.84
C SER A 276 17.16 -19.15 8.10
N GLY A 277 17.94 -20.24 7.96
CA GLY A 277 18.34 -21.11 9.07
C GLY A 277 19.40 -20.49 9.96
N MET A 278 19.39 -20.83 11.25
CA MET A 278 20.39 -20.37 12.23
C MET A 278 21.76 -21.02 12.00
N GLY A 279 22.83 -20.32 12.40
CA GLY A 279 24.20 -20.84 12.29
C GLY A 279 24.80 -20.80 10.88
N ASN A 280 24.05 -20.32 9.89
CA ASN A 280 24.59 -20.07 8.56
C ASN A 280 25.38 -18.76 8.52
N ALA A 281 26.50 -18.79 7.79
CA ALA A 281 27.25 -17.59 7.43
C ALA A 281 26.59 -16.88 6.25
N LEU A 282 26.83 -15.57 6.14
CA LEU A 282 26.62 -14.83 4.90
C LEU A 282 27.70 -15.20 3.90
N TYR A 283 27.30 -15.49 2.65
CA TYR A 283 28.21 -15.70 1.53
C TYR A 283 28.11 -14.52 0.58
N GLY A 284 29.22 -14.12 -0.05
CA GLY A 284 29.23 -13.05 -1.03
C GLY A 284 30.10 -13.40 -2.24
N TYR A 285 29.59 -13.07 -3.42
CA TYR A 285 30.19 -13.37 -4.71
C TYR A 285 30.40 -12.08 -5.52
N ASP A 286 31.47 -12.05 -6.32
CA ASP A 286 31.79 -10.89 -7.16
C ASP A 286 30.83 -10.85 -8.37
N ALA A 287 29.93 -9.87 -8.39
CA ALA A 287 28.96 -9.69 -9.47
C ALA A 287 29.60 -9.22 -10.79
N ARG A 288 30.84 -8.73 -10.77
CA ARG A 288 31.61 -8.37 -11.98
C ARG A 288 32.17 -9.61 -12.68
N ARG A 289 32.20 -10.74 -11.97
CA ARG A 289 32.58 -12.05 -12.49
C ARG A 289 31.32 -12.91 -12.63
N THR A 290 31.47 -14.07 -13.27
CA THR A 290 30.41 -15.07 -13.26
C THR A 290 30.19 -15.58 -11.84
N VAL A 291 28.99 -15.31 -11.30
CA VAL A 291 28.50 -15.87 -10.04
C VAL A 291 28.41 -17.39 -10.20
N PRO A 292 28.81 -18.20 -9.20
CA PRO A 292 29.01 -19.63 -9.41
C PRO A 292 27.70 -20.46 -9.36
N PHE A 293 26.54 -19.82 -9.53
CA PHE A 293 25.23 -20.45 -9.56
C PHE A 293 24.32 -19.70 -10.54
N ASP A 294 23.35 -20.42 -11.09
CA ASP A 294 22.27 -19.93 -11.95
C ASP A 294 20.94 -20.09 -11.20
N THR A 295 20.25 -18.97 -11.00
CA THR A 295 18.96 -18.90 -10.30
C THR A 295 17.78 -19.39 -11.14
N ALA A 296 17.98 -19.59 -12.45
CA ALA A 296 17.02 -20.25 -13.34
C ALA A 296 17.02 -21.78 -13.18
N GLU A 297 18.10 -22.35 -12.64
CA GLU A 297 18.23 -23.77 -12.34
C GLU A 297 17.95 -24.08 -10.85
N PRO A 298 17.61 -25.33 -10.48
CA PRO A 298 17.50 -25.73 -9.09
C PRO A 298 18.82 -25.48 -8.32
N LEU A 299 18.75 -24.60 -7.34
CA LEU A 299 19.86 -24.23 -6.46
C LEU A 299 20.06 -25.29 -5.37
N ARG A 300 21.29 -25.41 -4.86
CA ARG A 300 21.66 -26.39 -3.83
C ARG A 300 22.39 -25.76 -2.66
N LEU A 301 22.56 -26.51 -1.57
CA LEU A 301 23.28 -26.06 -0.37
C LEU A 301 24.62 -26.76 -0.10
N PRO A 302 24.84 -28.05 -0.45
CA PRO A 302 26.14 -28.69 -0.18
C PRO A 302 27.28 -27.94 -0.88
N GLN A 303 28.38 -27.68 -0.18
CA GLN A 303 29.47 -26.79 -0.65
C GLN A 303 30.09 -27.22 -1.99
N TYR A 304 30.07 -28.52 -2.29
CA TYR A 304 30.71 -29.11 -3.46
C TYR A 304 29.73 -29.53 -4.55
N ASP A 305 28.43 -29.30 -4.34
CA ASP A 305 27.41 -29.58 -5.34
C ASP A 305 27.44 -28.55 -6.47
N HIS A 306 27.06 -28.99 -7.67
CA HIS A 306 26.74 -28.08 -8.77
C HIS A 306 25.62 -27.12 -8.36
N ASN A 307 25.70 -25.88 -8.82
CA ASN A 307 24.71 -24.83 -8.55
C ASN A 307 24.47 -24.55 -7.05
N SER A 308 25.51 -24.71 -6.23
CA SER A 308 25.43 -24.51 -4.78
C SER A 308 25.56 -23.04 -4.39
N LEU A 309 24.74 -22.61 -3.43
CA LEU A 309 24.78 -21.29 -2.82
C LEU A 309 25.87 -21.14 -1.74
N LYS A 310 26.52 -22.24 -1.31
CA LYS A 310 27.55 -22.25 -0.25
C LYS A 310 28.95 -22.55 -0.78
N GLN A 311 29.27 -22.14 -2.01
CA GLN A 311 30.57 -22.40 -2.64
C GLN A 311 31.69 -21.54 -2.05
N LYS A 312 32.20 -21.97 -0.88
CA LYS A 312 33.21 -21.24 -0.10
C LYS A 312 34.46 -20.87 -0.91
N ASN A 313 34.90 -21.75 -1.82
CA ASN A 313 36.13 -21.56 -2.60
C ASN A 313 35.99 -20.46 -3.67
N ARG A 314 34.75 -20.08 -3.99
CA ARG A 314 34.41 -19.05 -4.97
C ARG A 314 33.85 -17.79 -4.30
N SER A 315 33.59 -17.86 -3.00
CA SER A 315 33.07 -16.76 -2.19
C SER A 315 34.18 -15.74 -1.93
N ILE A 316 33.93 -14.48 -2.28
CA ILE A 316 34.83 -13.36 -1.94
C ILE A 316 34.56 -12.82 -0.53
N LEU A 317 33.38 -13.12 0.01
CA LEU A 317 32.98 -12.74 1.36
C LEU A 317 32.38 -13.97 2.06
N TRP A 318 32.79 -14.23 3.29
CA TRP A 318 32.22 -15.29 4.13
C TRP A 318 32.23 -14.83 5.58
N LEU A 319 31.05 -14.44 6.09
CA LEU A 319 30.95 -13.79 7.38
C LEU A 319 30.00 -14.54 8.32
N SER A 320 30.48 -14.85 9.52
CA SER A 320 29.68 -15.47 10.58
C SER A 320 28.88 -14.42 11.35
N HIS A 321 27.66 -14.77 11.74
CA HIS A 321 26.78 -13.97 12.60
C HIS A 321 27.10 -14.12 14.10
N GLN A 322 28.35 -14.45 14.43
CA GLN A 322 28.80 -14.68 15.80
C GLN A 322 29.49 -13.42 16.38
N ASP A 323 29.07 -13.01 17.57
CA ASP A 323 29.71 -11.91 18.31
C ASP A 323 31.08 -12.34 18.89
N GLY A 324 31.99 -11.39 19.08
CA GLY A 324 33.29 -11.64 19.72
C GLY A 324 34.35 -12.30 18.84
N ILE A 325 34.15 -12.36 17.52
CA ILE A 325 35.10 -12.96 16.57
C ILE A 325 35.89 -11.88 15.82
N ASN A 326 37.08 -12.24 15.32
CA ASN A 326 37.89 -11.39 14.44
C ASN A 326 38.16 -9.97 14.99
N GLY A 327 38.22 -9.83 16.32
CA GLY A 327 38.44 -8.53 16.99
C GLY A 327 37.20 -7.63 17.09
N TRP A 328 36.01 -8.11 16.71
CA TRP A 328 34.76 -7.35 16.77
C TRP A 328 33.88 -7.78 17.93
N SER A 329 33.39 -6.81 18.70
CA SER A 329 32.42 -7.06 19.78
C SER A 329 31.07 -7.56 19.27
N LYS A 330 30.64 -7.08 18.11
CA LYS A 330 29.36 -7.40 17.47
C LYS A 330 29.59 -7.76 16.01
N TRP A 331 28.94 -8.82 15.53
CA TRP A 331 29.08 -9.22 14.13
C TRP A 331 28.59 -8.14 13.16
N GLU A 332 27.59 -7.32 13.54
CA GLU A 332 27.07 -6.25 12.70
C GLU A 332 28.15 -5.21 12.37
N GLN A 333 29.07 -4.95 13.29
CA GLN A 333 30.18 -4.00 13.09
C GLN A 333 31.18 -4.54 12.05
N MET A 334 31.46 -5.84 12.11
CA MET A 334 32.30 -6.53 11.13
C MET A 334 31.67 -6.46 9.74
N PHE A 335 30.37 -6.75 9.62
CA PHE A 335 29.67 -6.65 8.34
C PHE A 335 29.69 -5.20 7.81
N ASP A 336 29.42 -4.21 8.66
CA ASP A 336 29.46 -2.79 8.29
C ASP A 336 30.84 -2.36 7.77
N ALA A 337 31.91 -2.81 8.42
CA ALA A 337 33.27 -2.53 7.99
C ALA A 337 33.55 -3.17 6.62
N LYS A 338 33.25 -4.46 6.47
CA LYS A 338 33.50 -5.22 5.25
C LYS A 338 32.72 -4.70 4.04
N LEU A 339 31.42 -4.48 4.19
CA LEU A 339 30.56 -3.93 3.13
C LEU A 339 31.05 -2.55 2.69
N ARG A 340 31.46 -1.70 3.63
CA ARG A 340 31.94 -0.34 3.34
C ARG A 340 33.31 -0.33 2.68
N GLU A 341 34.27 -1.07 3.22
CA GLU A 341 35.69 -1.00 2.84
C GLU A 341 35.96 -1.74 1.54
N GLU A 342 35.32 -2.88 1.32
CA GLU A 342 35.59 -3.73 0.15
C GLU A 342 34.65 -3.43 -1.03
N PHE A 343 33.44 -2.91 -0.76
CA PHE A 343 32.40 -2.72 -1.79
C PHE A 343 31.83 -1.30 -1.84
N GLY A 344 32.22 -0.41 -0.93
CA GLY A 344 31.63 0.94 -0.86
C GLY A 344 30.16 0.98 -0.45
N ILE A 345 29.61 -0.16 0.00
CA ILE A 345 28.21 -0.32 0.37
C ILE A 345 28.01 0.25 1.78
N LYS A 346 27.12 1.23 1.92
CA LYS A 346 26.86 1.91 3.20
C LYS A 346 25.40 1.81 3.59
N PRO A 347 25.09 1.66 4.90
CA PRO A 347 23.73 1.72 5.37
C PRO A 347 23.20 3.15 5.24
N GLN A 348 21.90 3.31 4.99
CA GLN A 348 21.26 4.60 5.14
C GLN A 348 20.84 4.82 6.59
N THR A 349 21.03 6.05 7.07
CA THR A 349 20.47 6.51 8.34
C THR A 349 18.95 6.42 8.24
N ALA A 350 18.35 5.46 8.93
CA ALA A 350 16.93 5.18 8.83
C ALA A 350 16.08 6.37 9.31
N ALA A 351 15.60 7.19 8.38
CA ALA A 351 14.46 8.09 8.61
C ALA A 351 13.15 7.30 8.48
N THR A 352 13.02 6.20 9.22
CA THR A 352 11.77 5.43 9.32
C THR A 352 11.54 5.03 10.76
N ARG A 353 11.40 6.02 11.65
CA ARG A 353 10.67 5.80 12.89
C ARG A 353 9.20 5.62 12.52
N VAL A 354 8.72 4.39 12.63
CA VAL A 354 7.29 4.12 12.82
C VAL A 354 6.87 4.95 14.04
N ALA A 355 5.96 5.91 13.86
CA ALA A 355 5.49 6.73 14.95
C ALA A 355 4.75 5.85 15.97
N ARG A 356 5.42 5.50 17.08
CA ARG A 356 4.75 5.23 18.34
C ARG A 356 4.47 6.58 18.98
N PRO A 357 3.22 6.91 19.39
CA PRO A 357 2.99 8.06 20.24
C PRO A 357 3.75 7.84 21.54
N SER A 358 4.82 8.58 21.73
CA SER A 358 5.58 8.61 22.98
C SER A 358 4.90 9.66 23.85
N GLN A 359 4.09 9.23 24.81
CA GLN A 359 3.67 10.13 25.88
C GLN A 359 4.91 10.47 26.73
N PRO A 360 5.21 11.76 26.98
CA PRO A 360 6.23 12.10 27.96
C PRO A 360 5.73 11.72 29.36
N TYR A 361 6.44 10.80 30.00
CA TYR A 361 6.32 10.59 31.44
C TYR A 361 6.83 11.85 32.15
N SER A 362 5.92 12.71 32.57
CA SER A 362 6.19 13.69 33.63
C SER A 362 6.06 12.98 34.96
N THR A 363 7.18 12.80 35.64
CA THR A 363 7.27 12.47 37.06
C THR A 363 6.66 13.61 37.89
N ARG A 364 5.52 13.39 38.55
CA ARG A 364 5.12 14.12 39.76
C ARG A 364 4.27 13.23 40.69
N THR A 365 4.70 13.24 41.94
CA THR A 365 4.12 12.61 43.15
C THR A 365 2.74 13.23 43.49
N PRO A 366 1.85 12.52 44.21
CA PRO A 366 0.48 12.94 44.43
C PRO A 366 0.32 13.70 45.75
N GLU A 367 -0.22 14.92 45.71
CA GLU A 367 -0.78 15.56 46.89
C GLU A 367 -1.87 16.58 46.49
N ASP A 368 -3.04 16.36 47.09
CA ASP A 368 -4.18 17.24 47.38
C ASP A 368 -4.75 18.21 46.33
N LEU A 369 -6.06 18.03 46.04
CA LEU A 369 -7.18 19.00 46.10
C LEU A 369 -8.41 18.53 45.24
N PRO A 370 -9.65 19.09 45.39
CA PRO A 370 -10.84 18.45 45.98
C PRO A 370 -11.90 18.04 44.92
N PRO A 371 -13.05 17.43 45.29
CA PRO A 371 -14.03 16.94 44.32
C PRO A 371 -14.89 18.08 43.75
N LEU A 372 -14.90 18.22 42.43
CA LEU A 372 -15.77 19.17 41.72
C LEU A 372 -16.86 18.42 40.96
N ARG A 373 -18.07 18.58 41.51
CA ARG A 373 -19.43 18.46 40.95
C ARG A 373 -19.55 18.14 39.45
N GLU A 374 -20.26 17.06 39.18
CA GLU A 374 -20.90 16.77 37.90
C GLU A 374 -22.05 17.76 37.62
N GLN A 375 -22.04 18.36 36.42
CA GLN A 375 -23.25 18.76 35.71
C GLN A 375 -23.09 18.51 34.20
N PRO A 376 -24.20 18.22 33.49
CA PRO A 376 -24.19 17.34 32.34
C PRO A 376 -24.19 18.10 31.00
N ALA A 377 -23.48 17.58 30.02
CA ALA A 377 -23.53 18.05 28.63
C ALA A 377 -24.06 16.94 27.72
N ALA A 378 -25.35 17.08 27.42
CA ALA A 378 -26.05 16.83 26.15
C ALA A 378 -25.62 15.63 25.28
N GLU A 379 -26.59 14.73 25.13
CA GLU A 379 -26.76 13.79 24.02
C GLU A 379 -26.62 14.43 22.64
N GLY A 380 -26.12 13.66 21.67
CA GLY A 380 -26.44 13.87 20.25
C GLY A 380 -25.28 13.73 19.26
N ALA A 381 -24.90 12.49 18.93
CA ALA A 381 -24.40 12.15 17.58
C ALA A 381 -24.39 10.62 17.42
N GLY A 382 -25.49 10.08 16.87
CA GLY A 382 -25.55 8.70 16.39
C GLY A 382 -24.54 8.49 15.27
N ALA A 383 -23.34 8.04 15.62
CA ALA A 383 -22.33 7.62 14.67
C ALA A 383 -22.74 6.27 14.07
N GLU A 384 -23.26 6.28 12.84
CA GLU A 384 -23.54 5.10 12.02
C GLU A 384 -22.39 4.09 12.12
N VAL A 385 -22.74 2.87 12.51
CA VAL A 385 -21.81 1.75 12.62
C VAL A 385 -21.56 1.18 11.22
N PRO A 386 -20.29 0.96 10.81
CA PRO A 386 -19.99 0.40 9.49
C PRO A 386 -20.68 -0.94 9.25
N ARG A 387 -21.42 -1.07 8.14
CA ARG A 387 -22.12 -2.32 7.74
C ARG A 387 -21.18 -3.50 7.44
N HIS A 388 -19.89 -3.23 7.25
CA HIS A 388 -18.88 -4.25 6.92
C HIS A 388 -17.74 -4.24 7.93
N TYR A 389 -17.26 -5.44 8.26
CA TYR A 389 -16.13 -5.61 9.16
C TYR A 389 -14.85 -5.02 8.58
N ASN A 390 -14.17 -4.19 9.37
CA ASN A 390 -12.75 -3.92 9.23
C ASN A 390 -12.14 -3.72 10.63
N ARG A 391 -10.82 -3.87 10.74
CA ARG A 391 -10.11 -3.81 12.04
C ARG A 391 -10.28 -2.46 12.74
N PHE A 392 -10.35 -1.38 11.98
CA PHE A 392 -10.55 -0.03 12.49
C PHE A 392 -11.95 0.15 13.12
N ALA A 393 -12.99 -0.38 12.48
CA ALA A 393 -14.36 -0.38 12.99
C ALA A 393 -14.47 -1.16 14.30
N LEU A 394 -13.80 -2.33 14.40
CA LEU A 394 -13.78 -3.11 15.63
C LEU A 394 -13.06 -2.38 16.76
N ASN A 395 -11.91 -1.76 16.49
CA ASN A 395 -11.18 -0.98 17.49
C ASN A 395 -12.00 0.23 17.96
N LYS A 396 -12.68 0.92 17.03
CA LYS A 396 -13.57 2.05 17.35
C LYS A 396 -14.76 1.61 18.22
N LEU A 397 -15.36 0.45 17.93
CA LEU A 397 -16.45 -0.13 18.72
C LEU A 397 -15.96 -0.53 20.13
N SER A 398 -14.81 -1.21 20.21
CA SER A 398 -14.19 -1.61 21.47
C SER A 398 -13.83 -0.43 22.36
N HIS A 399 -13.27 0.66 21.79
CA HIS A 399 -12.99 1.87 22.55
C HIS A 399 -14.27 2.58 23.05
N ARG A 400 -15.34 2.57 22.25
CA ARG A 400 -16.62 3.20 22.63
C ARG A 400 -17.33 2.46 23.76
N LEU A 401 -17.28 1.13 23.74
CA LEU A 401 -18.06 0.27 24.64
C LEU A 401 -17.20 -0.46 25.68
N GLY A 402 -15.90 -0.14 25.76
CA GLY A 402 -14.96 -0.74 26.71
C GLY A 402 -14.69 -2.23 26.48
N LEU A 403 -14.92 -2.76 25.28
CA LEU A 403 -14.79 -4.20 25.00
C LEU A 403 -13.31 -4.61 24.97
N ARG A 404 -12.98 -5.75 25.58
CA ARG A 404 -11.63 -6.33 25.51
C ARG A 404 -11.44 -7.15 24.25
N ILE A 405 -10.40 -6.84 23.49
CA ILE A 405 -10.03 -7.58 22.28
C ILE A 405 -8.79 -8.41 22.56
N GLU A 406 -8.85 -9.70 22.26
CA GLU A 406 -7.68 -10.57 22.27
C GLU A 406 -7.39 -11.04 20.85
N ASP A 407 -6.30 -10.54 20.29
CA ASP A 407 -5.91 -10.84 18.91
C ASP A 407 -4.81 -11.89 18.87
N ARG A 408 -5.20 -13.12 18.53
CA ARG A 408 -4.25 -14.21 18.31
C ARG A 408 -3.96 -14.44 16.83
N THR A 409 -4.50 -13.62 15.93
CA THR A 409 -4.28 -13.74 14.47
C THR A 409 -2.80 -13.63 14.07
N PRO A 410 -1.94 -12.84 14.73
CA PRO A 410 -0.50 -12.82 14.41
C PRO A 410 0.23 -14.13 14.75
N LYS A 411 -0.40 -15.03 15.52
CA LYS A 411 0.12 -16.36 15.89
C LYS A 411 -0.71 -17.49 15.26
N GLY A 412 -1.52 -17.20 14.24
CA GLY A 412 -2.40 -18.17 13.57
C GLY A 412 -3.64 -18.58 14.38
N GLY A 413 -3.98 -17.86 15.45
CA GLY A 413 -5.20 -18.07 16.25
C GLY A 413 -6.34 -17.13 15.89
N SER A 414 -7.50 -17.32 16.51
CA SER A 414 -8.69 -16.49 16.25
C SER A 414 -8.59 -15.08 16.86
N LEU A 415 -9.34 -14.15 16.27
CA LEU A 415 -9.56 -12.84 16.86
C LEU A 415 -10.76 -12.90 17.81
N TRP A 416 -10.55 -12.57 19.08
CA TRP A 416 -11.59 -12.60 20.11
C TRP A 416 -12.03 -11.21 20.54
N VAL A 417 -13.32 -11.04 20.75
CA VAL A 417 -13.95 -9.95 21.47
C VAL A 417 -14.56 -10.56 22.72
N LEU A 418 -13.95 -10.29 23.87
CA LEU A 418 -14.29 -10.88 25.17
C LEU A 418 -15.46 -10.12 25.79
N THR A 419 -16.65 -10.39 25.25
CA THR A 419 -17.94 -9.89 25.73
C THR A 419 -18.95 -11.03 25.67
N ASP A 420 -19.88 -11.06 26.62
CA ASP A 420 -21.03 -11.95 26.56
C ASP A 420 -22.07 -11.45 25.53
N ASP A 421 -23.18 -12.17 25.41
CA ASP A 421 -24.31 -11.82 24.55
C ASP A 421 -25.39 -10.97 25.25
N SER A 422 -25.05 -10.37 26.40
CA SER A 422 -26.00 -9.55 27.18
C SER A 422 -26.34 -8.23 26.47
N ASP A 423 -25.41 -7.66 25.69
CA ASP A 423 -25.63 -6.49 24.86
C ASP A 423 -26.08 -6.90 23.45
N ARG A 424 -27.37 -6.70 23.18
CA ARG A 424 -28.01 -7.04 21.92
C ARG A 424 -27.46 -6.24 20.74
N GLN A 425 -27.05 -4.98 20.95
CA GLN A 425 -26.52 -4.13 19.89
C GLN A 425 -25.12 -4.59 19.48
N VAL A 426 -24.27 -4.94 20.45
CA VAL A 426 -22.93 -5.50 20.19
C VAL A 426 -23.03 -6.85 19.50
N SER A 427 -23.95 -7.71 19.95
CA SER A 427 -24.16 -9.04 19.38
C SER A 427 -24.63 -8.99 17.92
N GLU A 428 -25.52 -8.06 17.57
CA GLU A 428 -25.98 -7.85 16.19
C GLU A 428 -24.86 -7.33 15.28
N ILE A 429 -24.05 -6.38 15.77
CA ILE A 429 -22.91 -5.83 15.02
C ILE A 429 -21.84 -6.89 14.78
N LEU A 430 -21.46 -7.64 15.82
CA LEU A 430 -20.44 -8.68 15.74
C LEU A 430 -20.90 -9.84 14.84
N SER A 431 -22.17 -10.23 14.91
CA SER A 431 -22.76 -11.23 14.01
C SER A 431 -22.76 -10.75 12.55
N THR A 432 -23.15 -9.50 12.29
CA THR A 432 -23.09 -8.89 10.95
C THR A 432 -21.66 -8.82 10.42
N TRP A 433 -20.70 -8.62 11.30
CA TRP A 433 -19.27 -8.67 11.01
C TRP A 433 -18.69 -10.09 10.96
N GLY A 434 -19.52 -11.13 11.03
CA GLY A 434 -19.12 -12.53 10.86
C GLY A 434 -18.37 -13.14 12.05
N PHE A 435 -18.49 -12.57 13.26
CA PHE A 435 -18.01 -13.19 14.49
C PHE A 435 -19.02 -14.24 14.97
N GLN A 436 -18.51 -15.33 15.55
CA GLN A 436 -19.30 -16.40 16.14
C GLN A 436 -19.22 -16.33 17.66
N HIS A 437 -20.36 -16.43 18.35
CA HIS A 437 -20.37 -16.43 19.81
C HIS A 437 -20.00 -17.79 20.38
N LYS A 438 -19.12 -17.82 21.39
CA LYS A 438 -18.83 -18.99 22.21
C LYS A 438 -19.15 -18.67 23.67
N ALA A 439 -20.20 -19.30 24.19
CA ALA A 439 -20.65 -19.14 25.56
C ALA A 439 -19.49 -19.29 26.57
N GLY A 440 -19.39 -18.35 27.52
CA GLY A 440 -18.36 -18.32 28.55
C GLY A 440 -16.96 -17.83 28.11
N LYS A 441 -16.79 -17.43 26.83
CA LYS A 441 -15.53 -16.83 26.33
C LYS A 441 -15.74 -15.54 25.54
N GLY A 442 -16.76 -15.49 24.69
CA GLY A 442 -17.10 -14.33 23.88
C GLY A 442 -17.09 -14.62 22.39
N TRP A 443 -16.90 -13.58 21.58
CA TRP A 443 -17.11 -13.62 20.12
C TRP A 443 -15.79 -13.81 19.39
N TRP A 444 -15.72 -14.72 18.43
CA TRP A 444 -14.49 -15.02 17.70
C TRP A 444 -14.66 -15.04 16.19
N ARG A 445 -13.57 -14.74 15.49
CA ARG A 445 -13.47 -14.80 14.03
C ARG A 445 -12.14 -15.39 13.58
#